data_AF-A0A452EW66-F1
#
_entry.id   AF-A0A452EW66-F1
#
_cell.length_a   1.000
_cell.length_b   1.000
_cell.length_c   1.000
_cell.angle_alpha   90.00
_cell.angle_beta   90.00
_cell.angle_gamma   90.00
#
_symmetry.space_group_name_H-M   'P 1'
#
loop_
_entity.id
_entity.type
_entity.pdbx_description
1 polymer ?
#
loop_
_entity_poly.entity_id
_entity_poly.type
_entity_poly.pdbx_seq_one_letter_code
_entity_poly.pdbx_strand_id
1 'polypeptide(L)'
;MLSLPTWTCPTWTLNASQVNTSSPEFTEEWQKRIRELQGAVMVASCVQMLVGFSGLIGFLMRFIGPLTIAPTISLVALPLFDSAGDDAGIHWGIAAATIFLIVLFSQYLKNIAVPVPVYGREKKCHTSKFYLFQVFPVLLGLCISWLLCFVLTITEALPSAPTAYGYLARTDTKGNVLSQAPWFRFPYPGQWGLPTVSLAGVFGIIAGVISSMVESIGDYYACARLVGAPPPPKHAINRGIGIEGLGCLLAGAWGTGNGTTSYSENVGALGITKVRFCTSSCAQYLPFWPREGAVGVSQLSLWPWDSSGERPPSATDTRM
;
A
#
# COMPACT_ATOMS: atom_id res chain seq x y z
N MET A 1 20.51 6.02 -7.31
CA MET A 1 19.92 7.33 -7.67
C MET A 1 20.39 8.40 -6.69
N LEU A 2 20.14 8.26 -5.38
CA LEU A 2 20.50 9.24 -4.34
C LEU A 2 22.01 9.38 -4.05
N SER A 3 22.85 8.45 -4.50
CA SER A 3 24.31 8.50 -4.31
C SER A 3 25.06 9.26 -5.42
N LEU A 4 24.36 9.77 -6.44
CA LEU A 4 25.00 10.55 -7.51
C LEU A 4 25.32 11.96 -6.99
N PRO A 5 26.46 12.57 -7.40
CA PRO A 5 26.85 13.92 -6.96
C PRO A 5 25.76 14.97 -7.22
N THR A 6 25.06 14.86 -8.35
CA THR A 6 23.94 15.73 -8.77
C THR A 6 22.75 15.70 -7.81
N TRP A 7 22.58 14.61 -7.05
CA TRP A 7 21.44 14.40 -6.14
C TRP A 7 21.82 14.54 -4.66
N THR A 8 23.03 15.00 -4.37
CA THR A 8 23.44 15.34 -3.01
C THR A 8 22.52 16.43 -2.45
N CYS A 9 22.08 16.22 -1.20
CA CYS A 9 21.26 17.21 -0.52
C CYS A 9 22.07 18.50 -0.33
N PRO A 10 21.53 19.66 -0.76
CA PRO A 10 22.20 20.94 -0.56
C PRO A 10 22.54 21.15 0.92
N THR A 11 23.67 21.79 1.23
CA THR A 11 24.14 21.96 2.62
C THR A 11 23.11 22.66 3.53
N TRP A 12 22.25 23.51 2.97
CA TRP A 12 21.16 24.17 3.68
C TRP A 12 19.99 23.24 4.07
N THR A 13 19.81 22.09 3.39
CA THR A 13 18.79 21.08 3.78
C THR A 13 19.14 20.30 5.04
N LEU A 14 20.41 20.31 5.45
CA LEU A 14 20.89 19.61 6.65
C LEU A 14 20.56 20.38 7.94
N ASN A 15 20.35 21.70 7.85
CA ASN A 15 19.95 22.55 8.97
C ASN A 15 18.50 23.01 8.79
N ALA A 16 17.56 22.28 9.39
CA ALA A 16 16.12 22.57 9.30
C ALA A 16 15.73 24.01 9.71
N SER A 17 16.57 24.71 10.50
CA SER A 17 16.39 26.11 10.90
C SER A 17 16.72 27.13 9.81
N GLN A 18 17.43 26.74 8.75
CA GLN A 18 17.85 27.62 7.65
C GLN A 18 17.00 27.45 6.38
N VAL A 19 16.12 26.46 6.34
CA VAL A 19 15.30 26.15 5.16
C VAL A 19 14.09 27.07 5.10
N ASN A 20 14.11 28.05 4.21
CA ASN A 20 12.90 28.76 3.84
C ASN A 20 12.07 27.89 2.88
N THR A 21 11.08 27.17 3.41
CA THR A 21 10.21 26.26 2.65
C THR A 21 9.33 26.96 1.60
N SER A 22 9.22 28.29 1.68
CA SER A 22 8.51 29.11 0.69
C SER A 22 9.41 29.67 -0.40
N SER A 23 10.73 29.42 -0.35
CA SER A 23 11.64 29.92 -1.38
C SER A 23 11.40 29.21 -2.73
N PRO A 24 11.55 29.93 -3.85
CA PRO A 24 11.42 29.32 -5.18
C PRO A 24 12.50 28.26 -5.40
N GLU A 25 13.70 28.46 -4.85
CA GLU A 25 14.82 27.50 -4.90
C GLU A 25 14.46 26.19 -4.20
N PHE A 26 13.90 26.25 -2.99
CA PHE A 26 13.44 25.06 -2.27
C PHE A 26 12.40 24.30 -3.10
N THR A 27 11.46 25.05 -3.66
CA THR A 27 10.36 24.50 -4.46
C THR A 27 10.87 23.78 -5.71
N GLU A 28 11.82 24.40 -6.40
CA GLU A 28 12.40 23.85 -7.61
C GLU A 28 13.20 22.56 -7.32
N GLU A 29 13.94 22.51 -6.21
CA GLU A 29 14.76 21.36 -5.85
C GLU A 29 13.94 20.08 -5.60
N TRP A 30 12.88 20.15 -4.79
CA TRP A 30 12.04 18.96 -4.59
C TRP A 30 11.22 18.64 -5.86
N GLN A 31 10.78 19.65 -6.63
CA GLN A 31 10.07 19.42 -7.89
C GLN A 31 10.96 18.76 -8.96
N LYS A 32 12.26 19.08 -9.02
CA LYS A 32 13.22 18.39 -9.90
C LYS A 32 13.29 16.89 -9.57
N ARG A 33 13.41 16.56 -8.28
CA ARG A 33 13.47 15.17 -7.79
C ARG A 33 12.18 14.40 -8.07
N ILE A 34 11.03 15.02 -7.83
CA ILE A 34 9.74 14.42 -8.14
C ILE A 34 9.58 14.20 -9.65
N ARG A 35 9.94 15.16 -10.50
CA ARG A 35 9.88 15.00 -11.96
C ARG A 35 10.73 13.84 -12.49
N GLU A 36 11.92 13.64 -11.92
CA GLU A 36 12.80 12.54 -12.30
C GLU A 36 12.21 11.18 -11.87
N LEU A 37 11.67 11.13 -10.64
CA LEU A 37 10.98 9.95 -10.11
C LEU A 37 9.74 9.60 -10.94
N GLN A 38 8.95 10.61 -11.32
CA GLN A 38 7.80 10.44 -12.21
C GLN A 38 8.20 9.83 -13.55
N GLY A 39 9.22 10.39 -14.21
CA GLY A 39 9.70 9.88 -15.49
C GLY A 39 10.23 8.45 -15.38
N ALA A 40 11.00 8.15 -14.33
CA ALA A 40 11.49 6.80 -14.07
C ALA A 40 10.35 5.80 -13.85
N VAL A 41 9.34 6.15 -13.05
CA VAL A 41 8.14 5.31 -12.81
C VAL A 41 7.36 5.11 -14.10
N MET A 42 7.13 6.15 -14.90
CA MET A 42 6.41 6.02 -16.18
C MET A 42 7.11 5.06 -17.15
N VAL A 43 8.44 5.16 -17.27
CA VAL A 43 9.23 4.26 -18.13
C VAL A 43 9.19 2.82 -17.60
N ALA A 44 9.40 2.62 -16.30
CA ALA A 44 9.33 1.29 -15.69
C ALA A 44 7.94 0.66 -15.82
N SER A 45 6.89 1.47 -15.74
CA SER A 45 5.50 1.05 -15.91
C SER A 45 5.20 0.57 -17.33
N CYS A 46 5.75 1.25 -18.34
CA CYS A 46 5.68 0.78 -19.73
C CYS A 46 6.34 -0.60 -19.89
N VAL A 47 7.49 -0.82 -19.25
CA VAL A 47 8.15 -2.13 -19.24
C VAL A 47 7.26 -3.18 -18.56
N GLN A 48 6.68 -2.86 -17.40
CA GLN A 48 5.74 -3.74 -16.70
C GLN A 48 4.52 -4.11 -17.55
N MET A 49 3.93 -3.14 -18.24
CA MET A 49 2.81 -3.36 -19.16
C MET A 49 3.21 -4.28 -20.31
N LEU A 50 4.37 -4.06 -20.92
CA LEU A 50 4.90 -4.93 -21.97
C LEU A 50 5.09 -6.36 -21.47
N VAL A 51 5.69 -6.52 -20.28
CA VAL A 51 5.93 -7.83 -19.66
C VAL A 51 4.61 -8.53 -19.28
N GLY A 52 3.62 -7.79 -18.76
CA GLY A 52 2.30 -8.30 -18.42
C GLY A 52 1.50 -8.74 -19.64
N PHE A 53 1.32 -7.84 -20.63
CA PHE A 53 0.50 -8.12 -21.81
C PHE A 53 1.16 -9.04 -22.85
N SER A 54 2.49 -9.11 -22.92
CA SER A 54 3.20 -10.10 -23.76
C SER A 54 3.02 -11.54 -23.28
N GLY A 55 2.57 -11.73 -22.05
CA GLY A 55 2.39 -13.03 -21.43
C GLY A 55 3.66 -13.68 -20.90
N LEU A 56 4.78 -12.94 -20.86
CA LEU A 56 6.07 -13.38 -20.33
C LEU A 56 5.96 -13.83 -18.85
N ILE A 57 5.07 -13.22 -18.08
CA ILE A 57 4.84 -13.62 -16.68
C ILE A 57 4.34 -15.07 -16.58
N GLY A 58 3.49 -15.51 -17.49
CA GLY A 58 3.01 -16.88 -17.55
C GLY A 58 4.11 -17.92 -17.80
N PHE A 59 5.21 -17.51 -18.43
CA PHE A 59 6.43 -18.31 -18.57
C PHE A 59 7.27 -18.26 -17.30
N LEU A 60 7.51 -17.07 -16.75
CA LEU A 60 8.29 -16.86 -15.52
C LEU A 60 7.68 -17.53 -14.28
N MET A 61 6.35 -17.72 -14.25
CA MET A 61 5.67 -18.46 -13.18
C MET A 61 6.17 -19.89 -12.98
N ARG A 62 6.86 -20.50 -13.95
CA ARG A 62 7.51 -21.80 -13.76
C ARG A 62 8.67 -21.73 -12.75
N PHE A 63 9.28 -20.56 -12.60
CA PHE A 63 10.44 -20.31 -11.74
C PHE A 63 10.09 -19.54 -10.46
N ILE A 64 8.90 -18.93 -10.42
CA ILE A 64 8.44 -18.14 -9.28
C ILE A 64 7.68 -19.08 -8.32
N GLY A 65 8.30 -19.36 -7.18
CA GLY A 65 7.68 -20.15 -6.10
C GLY A 65 7.90 -19.49 -4.73
N PRO A 66 7.40 -20.09 -3.64
CA PRO A 66 7.60 -19.57 -2.29
C PRO A 66 9.09 -19.37 -1.93
N LEU A 67 9.95 -20.24 -2.48
CA LEU A 67 11.41 -20.19 -2.31
C LEU A 67 12.07 -18.96 -2.96
N THR A 68 11.46 -18.38 -4.00
CA THR A 68 11.95 -17.14 -4.62
C THR A 68 11.25 -15.91 -4.07
N ILE A 69 9.94 -16.02 -3.78
CA ILE A 69 9.13 -14.89 -3.28
C ILE A 69 9.63 -14.41 -1.91
N ALA A 70 9.85 -15.32 -0.96
CA ALA A 70 10.23 -14.93 0.41
C ALA A 70 11.57 -14.18 0.50
N PRO A 71 12.65 -14.64 -0.17
CA PRO A 71 13.91 -13.88 -0.21
C PRO A 71 13.76 -12.54 -0.94
N THR A 72 13.01 -12.48 -2.03
CA THR A 72 12.78 -11.24 -2.78
C THR A 72 12.09 -10.19 -1.92
N ILE A 73 10.98 -10.54 -1.26
CA ILE A 73 10.28 -9.61 -0.34
C ILE A 73 11.19 -9.18 0.81
N SER A 74 11.97 -10.12 1.36
CA SER A 74 12.90 -9.81 2.45
C SER A 74 13.98 -8.81 2.02
N LEU A 75 14.54 -8.96 0.81
CA LEU A 75 15.54 -8.06 0.25
C LEU A 75 14.97 -6.66 -0.07
N VAL A 76 13.68 -6.55 -0.41
CA VAL A 76 13.01 -5.24 -0.54
C VAL A 76 12.80 -4.58 0.82
N ALA A 77 12.45 -5.36 1.84
CA ALA A 77 12.17 -4.83 3.17
C ALA A 77 13.43 -4.39 3.93
N LEU A 78 14.56 -5.08 3.74
CA LEU A 78 15.80 -4.83 4.48
C LEU A 78 16.29 -3.37 4.39
N PRO A 79 16.39 -2.72 3.22
CA PRO A 79 16.79 -1.32 3.12
C PRO A 79 15.85 -0.32 3.81
N LEU A 80 14.59 -0.70 4.06
CA LEU A 80 13.62 0.17 4.73
C LEU A 80 13.84 0.21 6.25
N PHE A 81 14.58 -0.73 6.83
CA PHE A 81 14.86 -0.77 8.27
C PHE A 81 15.67 0.43 8.74
N ASP A 82 16.64 0.91 7.96
CA ASP A 82 17.47 2.05 8.35
C ASP A 82 16.62 3.31 8.49
N SER A 83 15.81 3.62 7.47
CA SER A 83 14.91 4.77 7.50
C SER A 83 13.85 4.66 8.60
N ALA A 84 13.27 3.46 8.79
CA ALA A 84 12.30 3.24 9.86
C ALA A 84 12.94 3.34 11.25
N GLY A 85 14.20 2.92 11.39
CA GLY A 85 15.00 3.01 12.60
C GLY A 85 15.33 4.45 12.97
N ASP A 86 15.72 5.27 11.99
CA ASP A 86 15.99 6.70 12.17
C ASP A 86 14.74 7.44 12.66
N ASP A 87 13.58 7.19 12.03
CA ASP A 87 12.30 7.80 12.43
C ASP A 87 11.82 7.30 13.81
N ALA A 88 11.96 6.00 14.09
CA ALA A 88 11.64 5.45 15.40
C ALA A 88 12.58 5.96 16.51
N GLY A 89 13.83 6.26 16.15
CA GLY A 89 14.87 6.78 17.03
C GLY A 89 14.60 8.18 17.56
N ILE A 90 13.79 8.98 16.86
CA ILE A 90 13.37 10.32 17.28
C ILE A 90 12.77 10.29 18.69
N HIS A 91 11.92 9.31 18.98
CA HIS A 91 11.40 9.06 20.32
C HIS A 91 11.18 7.57 20.59
N TRP A 92 12.22 6.88 21.05
CA TRP A 92 12.21 5.44 21.32
C TRP A 92 11.04 4.97 22.21
N GLY A 93 10.64 5.77 23.22
CA GLY A 93 9.56 5.37 24.15
C GLY A 93 8.18 5.25 23.46
N ILE A 94 7.84 6.22 22.60
CA ILE A 94 6.59 6.21 21.83
C ILE A 94 6.66 5.14 20.74
N ALA A 95 7.81 4.97 20.10
CA ALA A 95 8.02 3.89 19.14
C ALA A 95 7.81 2.51 19.80
N ALA A 96 8.42 2.27 20.97
CA ALA A 96 8.24 1.04 21.73
C ALA A 96 6.79 0.81 22.17
N ALA A 97 6.10 1.86 22.63
CA ALA A 97 4.68 1.79 22.96
C ALA A 97 3.82 1.44 21.72
N THR A 98 4.13 2.02 20.56
CA THR A 98 3.44 1.74 19.29
C THR A 98 3.63 0.29 18.87
N ILE A 99 4.87 -0.22 18.90
CA ILE A 99 5.18 -1.62 18.59
C ILE A 99 4.45 -2.54 19.56
N PHE A 100 4.48 -2.24 20.86
CA PHE A 100 3.76 -3.00 21.88
C PHE A 100 2.26 -3.06 21.60
N LEU A 101 1.62 -1.93 21.28
CA LEU A 101 0.20 -1.88 20.93
C LEU A 101 -0.11 -2.71 19.67
N ILE A 102 0.72 -2.62 18.63
CA ILE A 102 0.55 -3.40 17.40
C ILE A 102 0.67 -4.90 17.69
N VAL A 103 1.66 -5.33 18.49
CA VAL A 103 1.84 -6.73 18.88
C VAL A 103 0.67 -7.20 19.76
N LEU A 104 0.22 -6.38 20.70
CA LEU A 104 -0.92 -6.68 21.56
C LEU A 104 -2.20 -6.90 20.73
N PHE A 105 -2.49 -6.00 19.78
CA PHE A 105 -3.66 -6.11 18.91
C PHE A 105 -3.57 -7.29 17.94
N SER A 106 -2.42 -7.47 17.29
CA SER A 106 -2.26 -8.50 16.25
C SER A 106 -2.11 -9.92 16.80
N GLN A 107 -1.48 -10.11 17.97
CA GLN A 107 -1.18 -11.44 18.52
C GLN A 107 -2.16 -11.88 19.61
N TYR A 108 -2.48 -10.99 20.56
CA TYR A 108 -3.25 -11.34 21.76
C TYR A 108 -4.75 -11.03 21.62
N LEU A 109 -5.10 -9.84 21.14
CA LEU A 109 -6.49 -9.38 21.06
C LEU A 109 -7.18 -9.77 19.74
N LYS A 110 -6.49 -10.50 18.86
CA LYS A 110 -6.99 -10.90 17.53
C LYS A 110 -8.33 -11.65 17.56
N ASN A 111 -8.58 -12.46 18.59
CA ASN A 111 -9.77 -13.31 18.69
C ASN A 111 -10.95 -12.62 19.41
N ILE A 112 -10.76 -11.38 19.86
CA ILE A 112 -11.82 -10.65 20.58
C ILE A 112 -12.77 -10.03 19.55
N ALA A 113 -13.96 -10.58 19.48
CA ALA A 113 -15.04 -10.01 18.69
C ALA A 113 -15.62 -8.78 19.42
N VAL A 114 -15.48 -7.61 18.81
CA VAL A 114 -16.10 -6.39 19.30
C VAL A 114 -17.56 -6.38 18.84
N PRO A 115 -18.55 -6.23 19.74
CA PRO A 115 -19.94 -6.07 19.37
C PRO A 115 -20.16 -4.70 18.71
N VAL A 116 -20.33 -4.67 17.39
CA VAL A 116 -20.63 -3.43 16.65
C VAL A 116 -22.13 -3.37 16.35
N PRO A 117 -22.83 -2.29 16.72
CA PRO A 117 -24.24 -2.13 16.39
C PRO A 117 -24.39 -1.89 14.87
N VAL A 118 -25.09 -2.81 14.19
CA VAL A 118 -25.38 -2.69 12.75
C VAL A 118 -26.85 -2.35 12.58
N TYR A 119 -27.11 -1.25 11.89
CA TYR A 119 -28.47 -0.82 11.53
C TYR A 119 -28.86 -1.42 10.19
N GLY A 120 -29.78 -2.40 10.20
CA GLY A 120 -30.25 -3.10 9.00
C GLY A 120 -31.70 -2.74 8.66
N ARG A 121 -32.07 -2.78 7.37
CA ARG A 121 -33.43 -2.48 6.91
C ARG A 121 -34.50 -3.45 7.44
N GLU A 122 -34.15 -4.68 7.81
CA GLU A 122 -35.10 -5.69 8.33
C GLU A 122 -35.18 -5.77 9.86
N LYS A 123 -34.13 -5.39 10.61
CA LYS A 123 -34.13 -5.35 12.08
C LYS A 123 -33.49 -4.06 12.57
N LYS A 124 -34.29 -3.26 13.30
CA LYS A 124 -33.99 -1.87 13.71
C LYS A 124 -32.71 -1.68 14.55
N CYS A 125 -32.15 -2.74 15.15
CA CYS A 125 -30.80 -2.74 15.72
C CYS A 125 -30.38 -4.20 15.97
N HIS A 126 -29.25 -4.65 15.42
CA HIS A 126 -28.65 -5.92 15.82
C HIS A 126 -27.15 -5.74 16.05
N THR A 127 -26.64 -6.38 17.10
CA THR A 127 -25.22 -6.37 17.41
C THR A 127 -24.53 -7.47 16.60
N SER A 128 -23.65 -7.08 15.69
CA SER A 128 -22.82 -8.03 14.94
C SER A 128 -21.44 -8.15 15.59
N LYS A 129 -20.86 -9.34 15.56
CA LYS A 129 -19.52 -9.62 16.06
C LYS A 129 -18.49 -9.25 15.00
N PHE A 130 -17.69 -8.21 15.23
CA PHE A 130 -16.65 -7.75 14.30
C PHE A 130 -15.25 -7.90 14.90
N TYR A 131 -14.34 -8.53 14.17
CA TYR A 131 -12.95 -8.78 14.59
C TYR A 131 -12.05 -7.58 14.27
N LEU A 132 -12.33 -6.43 14.90
CA LEU A 132 -11.67 -5.14 14.64
C LEU A 132 -10.14 -5.24 14.76
N PHE A 133 -9.65 -5.88 15.83
CA PHE A 133 -8.22 -6.01 16.12
C PHE A 133 -7.46 -6.92 15.15
N GLN A 134 -8.16 -7.81 14.45
CA GLN A 134 -7.54 -8.71 13.49
C GLN A 134 -7.38 -8.04 12.11
N VAL A 135 -8.35 -7.20 11.72
CA VAL A 135 -8.36 -6.54 10.40
C VAL A 135 -7.52 -5.25 10.39
N PHE A 136 -7.54 -4.46 11.47
CA PHE A 136 -6.87 -3.17 11.55
C PHE A 136 -5.90 -2.99 12.74
N PRO A 137 -5.08 -4.00 13.12
CA PRO A 137 -4.20 -3.90 14.29
C PRO A 137 -3.21 -2.74 14.19
N VAL A 138 -2.61 -2.55 13.02
CA VAL A 138 -1.62 -1.49 12.77
C VAL A 138 -2.27 -0.11 12.86
N LEU A 139 -3.40 0.10 12.18
CA LEU A 139 -4.12 1.37 12.18
C LEU A 139 -4.57 1.76 13.60
N LEU A 140 -5.13 0.83 14.36
CA LEU A 140 -5.54 1.09 15.76
C LEU A 140 -4.34 1.41 16.66
N GLY A 141 -3.23 0.68 16.51
CA GLY A 141 -1.98 0.96 17.22
C GLY A 141 -1.48 2.37 16.95
N LEU A 142 -1.49 2.79 15.69
CA LEU A 142 -1.11 4.14 15.27
C LEU A 142 -2.07 5.20 15.81
N CYS A 143 -3.39 4.98 15.73
CA CYS A 143 -4.38 5.93 16.25
C CYS A 143 -4.25 6.13 17.77
N ILE A 144 -4.04 5.06 18.53
CA ILE A 144 -3.89 5.14 20.00
C ILE A 144 -2.55 5.79 20.36
N SER A 145 -1.47 5.44 19.66
CA SER A 145 -0.16 6.09 19.85
C SER A 145 -0.22 7.58 19.54
N TRP A 146 -0.86 7.96 18.42
CA TRP A 146 -1.08 9.36 18.08
C TRP A 146 -1.93 10.08 19.13
N LEU A 147 -3.00 9.45 19.64
CA LEU A 147 -3.81 10.01 20.71
C LEU A 147 -3.01 10.20 22.01
N LEU A 148 -2.12 9.25 22.34
CA LEU A 148 -1.19 9.38 23.46
C LEU A 148 -0.27 10.59 23.25
N CYS A 149 0.33 10.75 22.08
CA CYS A 149 1.13 11.93 21.74
C CYS A 149 0.32 13.22 21.84
N PHE A 150 -0.93 13.22 21.39
CA PHE A 150 -1.84 14.36 21.50
C PHE A 150 -2.09 14.74 22.97
N VAL A 151 -2.40 13.75 23.82
CA VAL A 151 -2.58 13.96 25.27
C VAL A 151 -1.31 14.51 25.91
N LEU A 152 -0.14 13.92 25.60
CA LEU A 152 1.15 14.40 26.11
C LEU A 152 1.51 15.81 25.64
N THR A 153 1.03 16.19 24.44
CA THR A 153 1.18 17.54 23.89
C THR A 153 0.35 18.54 24.70
N ILE A 154 -0.95 18.25 24.91
CA ILE A 154 -1.85 19.17 25.66
C ILE A 154 -1.49 19.28 27.15
N THR A 155 -0.90 18.23 27.74
CA THR A 155 -0.43 18.26 29.14
C THR A 155 0.94 18.93 29.29
N GLU A 156 1.52 19.45 28.20
CA GLU A 156 2.88 20.03 28.16
C GLU A 156 3.96 19.11 28.77
N ALA A 157 3.75 17.79 28.66
CA ALA A 157 4.71 16.80 29.15
C ALA A 157 5.89 16.62 28.18
N LEU A 158 5.70 16.98 26.91
CA LEU A 158 6.74 16.99 25.88
C LEU A 158 7.37 18.39 25.78
N PRO A 159 8.70 18.50 25.63
CA PRO A 159 9.36 19.80 25.63
C PRO A 159 8.98 20.64 24.41
N SER A 160 8.77 21.94 24.63
CA SER A 160 8.44 22.92 23.58
C SER A 160 9.68 23.47 22.85
N ALA A 161 10.89 23.19 23.36
CA ALA A 161 12.14 23.64 22.76
C ALA A 161 12.52 22.76 21.54
N PRO A 162 12.76 23.32 20.35
CA PRO A 162 13.02 22.55 19.13
C PRO A 162 14.24 21.63 19.16
N THR A 163 15.21 21.94 20.02
CA THR A 163 16.45 21.18 20.18
C THR A 163 16.37 20.10 21.25
N ALA A 164 15.28 20.05 22.02
CA ALA A 164 15.10 19.10 23.10
C ALA A 164 14.59 17.75 22.59
N TYR A 165 15.07 16.69 23.23
CA TYR A 165 14.63 15.32 22.95
C TYR A 165 13.11 15.19 23.13
N GLY A 166 12.41 14.68 22.11
CA GLY A 166 10.95 14.50 22.14
C GLY A 166 10.12 15.68 21.62
N TYR A 167 10.73 16.80 21.23
CA TYR A 167 10.01 17.90 20.58
C TYR A 167 9.26 17.45 19.31
N LEU A 168 9.92 16.64 18.48
CA LEU A 168 9.35 16.12 17.23
C LEU A 168 8.21 15.11 17.45
N ALA A 169 8.02 14.61 18.68
CA ALA A 169 6.88 13.75 19.01
C ALA A 169 5.58 14.54 19.28
N ARG A 170 5.66 15.87 19.40
CA ARG A 170 4.49 16.72 19.61
C ARG A 170 3.63 16.82 18.35
N THR A 171 2.33 16.81 18.55
CA THR A 171 1.33 16.82 17.47
C THR A 171 1.10 18.20 16.85
N ASP A 172 1.53 19.27 17.51
CA ASP A 172 1.36 20.67 17.10
C ASP A 172 2.49 21.21 16.21
N THR A 173 3.60 20.47 16.08
CA THR A 173 4.80 20.89 15.33
C THR A 173 4.57 21.25 13.85
N LYS A 174 3.54 20.66 13.23
CA LYS A 174 3.17 20.90 11.83
C LYS A 174 1.88 21.71 11.66
N GLY A 175 1.37 22.33 12.73
CA GLY A 175 0.12 23.10 12.70
C GLY A 175 0.13 24.26 11.69
N ASN A 176 1.27 24.95 11.53
CA ASN A 176 1.41 26.02 10.54
C ASN A 176 1.17 25.51 9.10
N VAL A 177 1.71 24.33 8.76
CA VAL A 177 1.54 23.72 7.43
C VAL A 177 0.07 23.38 7.18
N LEU A 178 -0.63 22.84 8.20
CA LEU A 178 -2.06 22.53 8.10
C LEU A 178 -2.90 23.80 7.88
N SER A 179 -2.54 24.91 8.54
CA SER A 179 -3.26 26.19 8.41
C SER A 179 -3.08 26.86 7.04
N GLN A 180 -1.94 26.63 6.38
CA GLN A 180 -1.63 27.17 5.06
C GLN A 180 -2.11 26.27 3.92
N ALA A 181 -2.57 25.05 4.21
CA ALA A 181 -3.00 24.11 3.20
C ALA A 181 -4.35 24.51 2.59
N PRO A 182 -4.51 24.43 1.24
CA PRO A 182 -5.79 24.67 0.61
C PRO A 182 -6.80 23.57 0.98
N TRP A 183 -8.03 23.96 1.32
CA TRP A 183 -9.12 23.03 1.63
C TRP A 183 -9.44 22.05 0.49
N PHE A 184 -9.30 22.51 -0.76
CA PHE A 184 -9.50 21.67 -1.94
C PHE A 184 -8.31 21.82 -2.88
N ARG A 185 -7.64 20.69 -3.15
CA ARG A 185 -6.59 20.59 -4.16
C ARG A 185 -6.97 19.51 -5.14
N PHE A 186 -7.26 19.90 -6.38
CA PHE A 186 -7.48 18.94 -7.46
C PHE A 186 -6.11 18.49 -7.99
N PRO A 187 -5.70 17.22 -7.82
CA PRO A 187 -4.47 16.74 -8.40
C PRO A 187 -4.70 16.53 -9.90
N TYR A 188 -3.71 16.81 -10.74
CA TYR A 188 -3.82 16.70 -12.20
C TYR A 188 -2.51 16.16 -12.80
N PRO A 189 -2.53 15.55 -13.99
CA PRO A 189 -1.33 14.94 -14.56
C PRO A 189 -0.33 16.03 -14.94
N GLY A 190 0.94 15.81 -14.65
CA GLY A 190 2.00 16.78 -14.90
C GLY A 190 2.01 17.99 -13.95
N GLN A 191 1.35 17.91 -12.79
CA GLN A 191 1.30 19.03 -11.83
C GLN A 191 2.65 19.53 -11.30
N TRP A 192 3.70 18.69 -11.39
CA TRP A 192 5.05 19.04 -10.97
C TRP A 192 5.96 19.45 -12.14
N GLY A 193 5.41 19.59 -13.34
CA GLY A 193 6.12 19.91 -14.58
C GLY A 193 6.35 18.70 -15.49
N LEU A 194 7.15 18.89 -16.54
CA LEU A 194 7.48 17.83 -17.51
C LEU A 194 8.35 16.73 -16.85
N PRO A 195 7.97 15.44 -16.96
CA PRO A 195 8.77 14.35 -16.42
C PRO A 195 10.17 14.31 -17.04
N THR A 196 11.18 14.15 -16.21
CA THR A 196 12.57 13.98 -16.64
C THR A 196 12.97 12.53 -16.43
N VAL A 197 13.86 12.00 -17.27
CA VAL A 197 14.27 10.60 -17.20
C VAL A 197 15.77 10.53 -17.00
N SER A 198 16.17 9.71 -16.04
CA SER A 198 17.57 9.41 -15.75
C SER A 198 17.76 7.91 -15.80
N LEU A 199 18.82 7.47 -16.48
CA LEU A 199 19.10 6.05 -16.68
C LEU A 199 19.22 5.31 -15.34
N ALA A 200 19.90 5.92 -14.36
CA ALA A 200 20.08 5.35 -13.03
C ALA A 200 18.74 5.23 -12.27
N GLY A 201 17.85 6.23 -12.42
CA GLY A 201 16.51 6.20 -11.84
C GLY A 201 15.66 5.09 -12.47
N VAL A 202 15.68 4.97 -13.79
CA VAL A 202 14.93 3.95 -14.53
C VAL A 202 15.33 2.54 -14.10
N PHE A 203 16.62 2.21 -14.06
CA PHE A 203 17.06 0.89 -13.62
C PHE A 203 16.69 0.59 -12.16
N GLY A 204 16.80 1.58 -11.28
CA GLY A 204 16.40 1.44 -9.88
C GLY A 204 14.91 1.13 -9.74
N ILE A 205 14.05 1.87 -10.44
CA ILE A 205 12.60 1.66 -10.38
C ILE A 205 12.18 0.37 -11.09
N ILE A 206 12.81 0.00 -12.21
CA ILE A 206 12.55 -1.30 -12.87
C ILE A 206 12.83 -2.46 -11.91
N ALA A 207 13.92 -2.41 -11.13
CA ALA A 207 14.20 -3.44 -10.13
C ALA A 207 13.09 -3.55 -9.07
N GLY A 208 12.62 -2.39 -8.56
CA GLY A 208 11.48 -2.35 -7.64
C GLY A 208 10.19 -2.89 -8.24
N VAL A 209 9.90 -2.55 -9.50
CA VAL A 209 8.72 -3.02 -10.23
C VAL A 209 8.78 -4.52 -10.50
N ILE A 210 9.93 -5.07 -10.87
CA ILE A 210 10.08 -6.54 -11.02
C ILE A 210 9.81 -7.23 -9.69
N SER A 211 10.32 -6.66 -8.60
CA SER A 211 10.07 -7.19 -7.27
C SER A 211 8.59 -7.14 -6.89
N SER A 212 7.91 -6.02 -7.16
CA SER A 212 6.47 -5.87 -6.89
C SER A 212 5.64 -6.83 -7.75
N MET A 213 6.05 -7.12 -8.99
CA MET A 213 5.37 -8.13 -9.81
C MET A 213 5.45 -9.53 -9.20
N VAL A 214 6.60 -9.89 -8.59
CA VAL A 214 6.75 -11.17 -7.89
C VAL A 214 5.86 -11.24 -6.65
N GLU A 215 5.78 -10.14 -5.90
CA GLU A 215 4.88 -9.98 -4.76
C GLU A 215 3.40 -10.09 -5.16
N SER A 216 2.97 -9.35 -6.19
CA SER A 216 1.60 -9.39 -6.73
C SER A 216 1.15 -10.79 -7.17
N ILE A 217 2.06 -11.59 -7.75
CA ILE A 217 1.75 -12.99 -8.07
C ILE A 217 1.43 -13.77 -6.79
N GLY A 218 2.23 -13.61 -5.74
CA GLY A 218 1.98 -14.20 -4.43
C GLY A 218 0.62 -13.80 -3.87
N ASP A 219 0.25 -12.53 -3.97
CA ASP A 219 -1.04 -11.99 -3.55
C ASP A 219 -2.21 -12.60 -4.32
N TYR A 220 -2.07 -12.79 -5.63
CA TYR A 220 -3.14 -13.42 -6.43
C TYR A 220 -3.40 -14.86 -5.99
N TYR A 221 -2.34 -15.64 -5.73
CA TYR A 221 -2.47 -17.01 -5.24
C TYR A 221 -3.02 -17.05 -3.81
N ALA A 222 -2.57 -16.16 -2.93
CA ALA A 222 -3.07 -16.05 -1.57
C ALA A 222 -4.55 -15.67 -1.55
N CYS A 223 -4.94 -14.68 -2.36
CA CYS A 223 -6.32 -14.25 -2.51
C CYS A 223 -7.21 -15.38 -3.02
N ALA A 224 -6.81 -16.07 -4.11
CA ALA A 224 -7.55 -17.21 -4.65
C ALA A 224 -7.77 -18.30 -3.59
N ARG A 225 -6.74 -18.61 -2.80
CA ARG A 225 -6.83 -19.59 -1.71
C ARG A 225 -7.77 -19.15 -0.59
N LEU A 226 -7.73 -17.88 -0.19
CA LEU A 226 -8.56 -17.34 0.88
C LEU A 226 -10.05 -17.29 0.50
N VAL A 227 -10.36 -17.05 -0.78
CA VAL A 227 -11.75 -17.04 -1.27
C VAL A 227 -12.28 -18.41 -1.70
N GLY A 228 -11.41 -19.44 -1.70
CA GLY A 228 -11.75 -20.81 -2.13
C GLY A 228 -11.90 -20.96 -3.65
N ALA A 229 -11.29 -20.07 -4.42
CA ALA A 229 -11.27 -20.14 -5.88
C ALA A 229 -10.15 -21.09 -6.37
N PRO A 230 -10.29 -21.69 -7.57
CA PRO A 230 -9.19 -22.40 -8.21
C PRO A 230 -8.00 -21.45 -8.44
N PRO A 231 -6.77 -21.99 -8.55
CA PRO A 231 -5.59 -21.17 -8.80
C PRO A 231 -5.78 -20.35 -10.08
N PRO A 232 -5.41 -19.05 -10.08
CA PRO A 232 -5.71 -18.15 -11.18
C PRO A 232 -4.98 -18.61 -12.45
N PRO A 233 -5.67 -18.66 -13.61
CA PRO A 233 -5.05 -19.10 -14.85
C PRO A 233 -4.02 -18.07 -15.35
N LYS A 234 -3.02 -18.53 -16.11
CA LYS A 234 -1.88 -17.70 -16.55
C LYS A 234 -2.29 -16.41 -17.26
N HIS A 235 -3.32 -16.46 -18.10
CA HIS A 235 -3.82 -15.29 -18.82
C HIS A 235 -4.43 -14.23 -17.90
N ALA A 236 -5.03 -14.63 -16.77
CA ALA A 236 -5.60 -13.70 -15.80
C ALA A 236 -4.48 -12.98 -15.03
N ILE A 237 -3.43 -13.70 -14.65
CA ILE A 237 -2.25 -13.14 -13.97
C ILE A 237 -1.52 -12.15 -14.88
N ASN A 238 -1.26 -12.54 -16.13
CA ASN A 238 -0.64 -11.67 -17.14
C ASN A 238 -1.42 -10.35 -17.31
N ARG A 239 -2.75 -10.44 -17.40
CA ARG A 239 -3.63 -9.26 -17.47
C ARG A 239 -3.61 -8.44 -16.19
N GLY A 240 -3.59 -9.09 -15.02
CA GLY A 240 -3.47 -8.43 -13.71
C GLY A 240 -2.22 -7.55 -13.64
N ILE A 241 -1.06 -8.13 -13.91
CA ILE A 241 0.22 -7.40 -13.94
C ILE A 241 0.24 -6.29 -15.00
N GLY A 242 -0.34 -6.52 -16.18
CA GLY A 242 -0.46 -5.48 -17.21
C GLY A 242 -1.31 -4.29 -16.77
N ILE A 243 -2.41 -4.55 -16.04
CA ILE A 243 -3.27 -3.50 -15.46
C ILE A 243 -2.60 -2.80 -14.27
N GLU A 244 -1.83 -3.51 -13.44
CA GLU A 244 -1.00 -2.88 -12.41
C GLU A 244 0.01 -1.91 -13.03
N GLY A 245 0.68 -2.30 -14.12
CA GLY A 245 1.56 -1.40 -14.87
C GLY A 245 0.84 -0.17 -15.42
N LEU A 246 -0.40 -0.31 -15.90
CA LEU A 246 -1.21 0.85 -16.30
C LEU A 246 -1.53 1.76 -15.11
N GLY A 247 -1.83 1.19 -13.94
CA GLY A 247 -1.99 1.93 -12.69
C GLY A 247 -0.73 2.71 -12.32
N CYS A 248 0.44 2.09 -12.41
CA CYS A 248 1.73 2.72 -12.14
C CYS A 248 2.01 3.86 -13.12
N LEU A 249 1.67 3.68 -14.40
CA LEU A 249 1.84 4.71 -15.43
C LEU A 249 0.99 5.94 -15.11
N LEU A 250 -0.28 5.74 -14.72
CA LEU A 250 -1.17 6.82 -14.32
C LEU A 250 -0.72 7.50 -13.02
N ALA A 251 -0.25 6.73 -12.03
CA ALA A 251 0.29 7.26 -10.78
C ALA A 251 1.55 8.13 -11.02
N GLY A 252 2.45 7.67 -11.90
CA GLY A 252 3.60 8.45 -12.37
C GLY A 252 3.18 9.74 -13.09
N ALA A 253 2.19 9.67 -13.98
CA ALA A 253 1.66 10.84 -14.68
C ALA A 253 1.06 11.87 -13.73
N TRP A 254 0.32 11.42 -12.70
CA TRP A 254 -0.28 12.27 -11.67
C TRP A 254 0.73 12.81 -10.64
N GLY A 255 1.93 12.23 -10.61
CA GLY A 255 3.00 12.69 -9.75
C GLY A 255 2.87 12.28 -8.30
N THR A 256 2.33 11.08 -8.07
CA THR A 256 2.28 10.52 -6.71
C THR A 256 3.68 10.18 -6.18
N GLY A 257 4.65 9.96 -7.08
CA GLY A 257 6.02 9.59 -6.70
C GLY A 257 6.16 8.13 -6.26
N ASN A 258 5.10 7.34 -6.36
CA ASN A 258 5.08 5.92 -6.02
C ASN A 258 4.47 5.08 -7.15
N GLY A 259 4.90 3.83 -7.25
CA GLY A 259 4.20 2.82 -8.05
C GLY A 259 2.94 2.32 -7.34
N THR A 260 2.01 1.74 -8.10
CA THR A 260 0.83 1.05 -7.56
C THR A 260 1.05 -0.46 -7.62
N THR A 261 0.71 -1.17 -6.56
CA THR A 261 0.85 -2.63 -6.50
C THR A 261 -0.35 -3.26 -5.81
N SER A 262 -0.46 -4.58 -5.89
CA SER A 262 -1.38 -5.34 -5.05
C SER A 262 -1.00 -5.19 -3.58
N TYR A 263 -2.02 -5.12 -2.71
CA TYR A 263 -1.82 -4.83 -1.29
C TYR A 263 -2.14 -6.07 -0.45
N SER A 264 -1.11 -6.74 0.07
CA SER A 264 -1.22 -8.01 0.79
C SER A 264 -2.08 -7.89 2.05
N GLU A 265 -2.13 -6.72 2.68
CA GLU A 265 -2.98 -6.45 3.85
C GLU A 265 -4.46 -6.53 3.51
N ASN A 266 -4.86 -6.04 2.32
CA ASN A 266 -6.22 -6.18 1.82
C ASN A 266 -6.55 -7.66 1.55
N VAL A 267 -5.59 -8.43 1.03
CA VAL A 267 -5.73 -9.88 0.85
C VAL A 267 -5.91 -10.57 2.21
N GLY A 268 -5.14 -10.19 3.23
CA GLY A 268 -5.29 -10.69 4.60
C GLY A 268 -6.67 -10.38 5.20
N ALA A 269 -7.18 -9.16 4.98
CA ALA A 269 -8.50 -8.75 5.45
C ALA A 269 -9.64 -9.59 4.85
N LEU A 270 -9.53 -10.05 3.59
CA LEU A 270 -10.51 -10.97 2.99
C LEU A 270 -10.60 -12.30 3.74
N GLY A 271 -9.44 -12.84 4.17
CA GLY A 271 -9.38 -14.09 4.93
C GLY A 271 -10.12 -14.03 6.27
N ILE A 272 -10.15 -12.84 6.87
CA ILE A 272 -10.72 -12.57 8.19
C ILE A 272 -12.21 -12.23 8.09
N THR A 273 -12.54 -11.25 7.25
CA THR A 273 -13.91 -10.75 7.12
C THR A 273 -14.83 -11.81 6.51
N LYS A 274 -14.28 -12.79 5.79
CA LYS A 274 -15.03 -13.79 5.01
C LYS A 274 -16.00 -13.16 4.01
N VAL A 275 -15.89 -11.86 3.77
CA VAL A 275 -16.72 -11.14 2.82
C VAL A 275 -16.06 -11.27 1.46
N ARG A 276 -16.59 -12.18 0.64
CA ARG A 276 -16.23 -12.32 -0.77
C ARG A 276 -16.94 -11.25 -1.58
N PHE A 277 -16.53 -9.99 -1.42
CA PHE A 277 -16.89 -8.97 -2.40
C PHE A 277 -16.02 -9.21 -3.63
N CYS A 278 -16.60 -9.85 -4.64
CA CYS A 278 -16.03 -9.80 -5.97
C CYS A 278 -15.96 -8.30 -6.34
N THR A 279 -14.75 -7.77 -6.50
CA THR A 279 -14.48 -6.37 -6.86
C THR A 279 -15.16 -5.92 -8.16
N SER A 280 -15.87 -6.82 -8.86
CA SER A 280 -16.79 -6.49 -9.94
C SER A 280 -17.79 -5.39 -9.56
N SER A 281 -18.36 -5.38 -8.36
CA SER A 281 -19.37 -4.36 -7.99
C SER A 281 -18.81 -2.95 -7.80
N CYS A 282 -17.51 -2.79 -7.49
CA CYS A 282 -16.87 -1.47 -7.41
C CYS A 282 -16.24 -1.09 -8.77
N ALA A 283 -15.76 -2.07 -9.53
CA ALA A 283 -15.24 -1.89 -10.89
C ALA A 283 -16.34 -1.61 -11.94
N GLN A 284 -17.60 -1.97 -11.67
CA GLN A 284 -18.76 -1.64 -12.52
C GLN A 284 -18.99 -0.13 -12.69
N TYR A 285 -18.41 0.69 -11.81
CA TYR A 285 -18.46 2.15 -11.87
C TYR A 285 -17.23 2.79 -12.54
N LEU A 286 -16.22 2.00 -12.93
CA LEU A 286 -15.05 2.47 -13.67
C LEU A 286 -15.30 2.33 -15.19
N PRO A 287 -15.14 3.41 -15.98
CA PRO A 287 -15.60 3.47 -17.38
C PRO A 287 -14.83 2.56 -18.37
N PHE A 288 -13.82 1.82 -17.91
CA PHE A 288 -12.94 0.99 -18.76
C PHE A 288 -13.17 -0.53 -18.64
N TRP A 289 -14.06 -0.98 -17.74
CA TRP A 289 -14.36 -2.41 -17.62
C TRP A 289 -15.56 -2.78 -18.52
N PRO A 290 -15.50 -3.90 -19.28
CA PRO A 290 -16.61 -4.29 -20.14
C PRO A 290 -17.86 -4.53 -19.30
N ARG A 291 -18.96 -3.88 -19.67
CA ARG A 291 -20.29 -4.12 -19.09
C ARG A 291 -20.65 -5.59 -19.30
N GLU A 292 -21.19 -6.20 -18.24
CA GLU A 292 -21.69 -7.57 -18.28
C GLU A 292 -22.69 -7.73 -19.43
N GLY A 293 -22.42 -8.67 -20.34
CA GLY A 293 -23.35 -9.02 -21.42
C GLY A 293 -22.76 -9.61 -22.71
N ALA A 294 -21.45 -9.50 -22.99
CA ALA A 294 -20.92 -9.86 -24.32
C ALA A 294 -20.02 -11.11 -24.39
N VAL A 295 -19.58 -11.69 -23.28
CA VAL A 295 -18.81 -12.96 -23.30
C VAL A 295 -19.20 -13.76 -22.07
N GLY A 296 -19.63 -15.01 -22.27
CA GLY A 296 -20.18 -15.88 -21.23
C GLY A 296 -19.27 -16.01 -20.01
N VAL A 297 -19.57 -15.22 -18.98
CA VAL A 297 -19.08 -15.43 -17.62
C VAL A 297 -20.08 -16.35 -16.96
N SER A 298 -19.72 -17.65 -16.88
CA SER A 298 -20.53 -18.62 -16.15
C SER A 298 -20.71 -18.14 -14.72
N GLN A 299 -21.95 -18.12 -14.27
CA GLN A 299 -22.37 -17.67 -12.93
C GLN A 299 -21.55 -18.36 -11.84
N LEU A 300 -20.69 -17.61 -11.17
CA LEU A 300 -20.28 -17.94 -9.80
C LEU A 300 -21.25 -17.23 -8.87
N SER A 301 -22.36 -17.92 -8.61
CA SER A 301 -23.34 -17.57 -7.60
C SER A 301 -22.65 -17.37 -6.24
N LEU A 302 -23.06 -16.31 -5.54
CA LEU A 302 -22.78 -16.07 -4.13
C LEU A 302 -23.29 -17.27 -3.32
N TRP A 303 -22.42 -18.19 -2.94
CA TRP A 303 -22.74 -19.21 -1.94
C TRP A 303 -22.18 -18.77 -0.59
N PRO A 304 -23.03 -18.58 0.45
CA PRO A 304 -22.56 -18.45 1.82
C PRO A 304 -21.81 -19.73 2.21
N TRP A 305 -20.74 -19.61 2.99
CA TRP A 305 -20.11 -20.78 3.60
C TRP A 305 -21.07 -21.37 4.62
N ASP A 306 -21.56 -22.59 4.38
CA ASP A 306 -22.24 -23.39 5.39
C ASP A 306 -21.19 -24.20 6.18
N SER A 307 -21.38 -24.30 7.48
CA SER A 307 -20.38 -24.73 8.47
C SER A 307 -20.07 -26.24 8.50
N SER A 308 -20.41 -26.99 7.46
CA SER A 308 -20.44 -28.46 7.50
C SER A 308 -19.20 -29.19 6.96
N GLY A 309 -18.19 -28.51 6.42
CA GLY A 309 -16.89 -29.13 6.14
C GLY A 309 -16.88 -30.26 5.08
N GLU A 310 -17.94 -30.44 4.30
CA GLU A 310 -17.98 -31.41 3.20
C GLU A 310 -17.53 -30.78 1.87
N ARG A 311 -16.66 -31.50 1.13
CA ARG A 311 -16.25 -31.14 -0.23
C ARG A 311 -17.41 -31.38 -1.21
N PRO A 312 -17.69 -30.46 -2.15
CA PRO A 312 -18.72 -30.66 -3.17
C PRO A 312 -18.31 -31.76 -4.18
N PRO A 313 -19.24 -32.64 -4.60
CA PRO A 313 -18.95 -33.72 -5.52
C PRO A 313 -19.02 -33.23 -6.98
N SER A 314 -17.96 -32.57 -7.47
CA SER A 314 -17.65 -32.47 -8.92
C SER A 314 -16.28 -31.86 -9.20
N ALA A 315 -15.26 -32.12 -8.38
CA ALA A 315 -13.88 -31.81 -8.76
C ALA A 315 -13.39 -32.94 -9.68
N THR A 316 -13.49 -32.73 -10.99
CA THR A 316 -12.80 -33.58 -11.95
C THR A 316 -11.30 -33.43 -11.71
N ASP A 317 -10.69 -34.52 -11.28
CA ASP A 317 -9.29 -34.67 -10.92
C ASP A 317 -8.43 -34.49 -12.18
N THR A 318 -7.89 -33.29 -12.42
CA THR A 318 -6.78 -33.11 -13.37
C THR A 318 -5.47 -33.18 -12.61
N ARG A 319 -4.91 -34.39 -12.55
CA ARG A 319 -3.50 -34.62 -12.27
C ARG A 319 -2.63 -33.85 -13.27
N MET A 320 -1.78 -32.96 -12.77
CA MET A 320 -0.39 -32.73 -13.23
C MET A 320 0.44 -32.29 -12.03
#